data_AF-A0A8X6U1E6-F1
#
_entry.id   AF-A0A8X6U1E6-F1
#
_cell.length_a   1.000
_cell.length_b   1.000
_cell.length_c   1.000
_cell.angle_alpha   90.00
_cell.angle_beta   90.00
_cell.angle_gamma   90.00
#
_symmetry.space_group_name_H-M   'P 1'
#
loop_
_entity.id
_entity.type
_entity.pdbx_description
1 polymer ?
#
loop_
_entity_poly.entity_id
_entity_poly.type
_entity_poly.pdbx_seq_one_letter_code
_entity_poly.pdbx_strand_id
1 'polypeptide(L)'
;MPSLNDTLEADSSLLPEIVSCLLRFRIHEFGVICDGKQAFLQLNLYKKDRDFIRLMWYKLDFDSCDTPYFADEITVYRVTRLPFGFTCSPFLLCDST
;
A
#
# COMPACT_ATOMS: atom_id res chain seq x y z
N MET A 1 5.41 -0.02 21.72
CA MET A 1 4.08 0.04 21.08
C MET A 1 4.20 -0.66 19.74
N PRO A 2 3.24 -1.51 19.35
CA PRO A 2 3.25 -2.13 18.03
C PRO A 2 3.10 -1.05 16.94
N SER A 3 3.82 -1.21 15.83
CA SER A 3 3.62 -0.40 14.64
C SER A 3 2.35 -0.83 13.91
N LEU A 4 1.85 -0.02 12.96
CA LEU A 4 0.64 -0.35 12.21
C LEU A 4 0.74 -1.73 11.54
N ASN A 5 1.89 -2.06 10.95
CA ASN A 5 2.12 -3.35 10.31
C ASN A 5 2.16 -4.54 11.29
N ASP A 6 2.46 -4.31 12.57
CA ASP A 6 2.42 -5.35 13.61
C ASP A 6 0.98 -5.63 14.10
N THR A 7 0.05 -4.70 13.81
CA THR A 7 -1.37 -4.82 14.18
C THR A 7 -2.25 -5.30 13.03
N LEU A 8 -1.75 -5.24 11.79
CA LEU A 8 -2.46 -5.72 10.62
C LEU A 8 -2.31 -7.24 10.51
N GLU A 9 -3.43 -7.94 10.39
CA GLU A 9 -3.42 -9.37 10.09
C GLU A 9 -2.85 -9.58 8.69
N ALA A 10 -1.70 -10.25 8.62
CA ALA A 10 -1.09 -10.69 7.38
C ALA A 10 -1.34 -12.19 7.22
N ASP A 11 -2.14 -12.57 6.21
CA ASP A 11 -2.23 -13.97 5.81
C ASP A 11 -1.02 -14.37 4.97
N SER A 12 -0.79 -15.67 4.83
CA SER A 12 0.32 -16.28 4.10
C SER A 12 0.46 -15.70 2.69
N SER A 13 1.66 -15.20 2.38
CA SER A 13 1.92 -14.59 1.06
C SER A 13 1.80 -15.63 -0.05
N LEU A 14 1.19 -15.24 -1.17
CA LEU A 14 0.99 -16.07 -2.38
C LEU A 14 2.26 -16.35 -3.19
N LEU A 15 3.46 -16.11 -2.63
CA LEU A 15 4.73 -16.50 -3.25
C LEU A 15 4.79 -17.99 -3.70
N PRO A 16 4.18 -18.97 -2.98
CA PRO A 16 4.10 -20.35 -3.44
C PRO A 16 3.33 -20.53 -4.76
N GLU A 17 2.38 -19.65 -5.07
CA GLU A 17 1.58 -19.75 -6.29
C GLU A 17 2.32 -19.31 -7.55
N ILE A 18 3.29 -18.40 -7.44
CA ILE A 18 3.98 -17.83 -8.61
C ILE A 18 4.68 -18.93 -9.42
N VAL A 19 5.38 -19.85 -8.76
CA VAL A 19 6.09 -20.94 -9.44
C VAL A 19 5.10 -21.86 -10.15
N SER A 20 4.00 -22.21 -9.49
CA SER A 20 2.94 -23.04 -10.07
C SER A 20 2.24 -22.36 -11.26
N CYS A 21 2.02 -21.04 -11.16
CA CYS A 21 1.43 -20.23 -12.21
C CYS A 21 2.35 -20.17 -13.44
N LEU A 22 3.66 -19.93 -13.24
CA LEU A 22 4.65 -19.94 -14.32
C LEU A 22 4.78 -21.30 -15.00
N LEU A 23 4.70 -22.41 -14.25
CA LEU A 23 4.72 -23.76 -14.82
C LEU A 23 3.48 -24.03 -15.67
N ARG A 24 2.29 -23.63 -15.21
CA ARG A 24 1.03 -23.75 -15.98
C ARG A 24 1.02 -22.87 -17.23
N PHE A 25 1.53 -21.64 -17.13
CA PHE A 25 1.63 -20.71 -18.25
C PHE A 25 2.47 -21.30 -19.40
N ARG A 26 3.54 -22.04 -19.08
CA ARG A 26 4.42 -22.68 -20.08
C ARG A 26 3.79 -23.84 -20.86
N ILE A 27 2.63 -24.35 -20.43
CA ILE A 27 1.93 -25.45 -21.11
C ILE A 27 1.21 -24.95 -22.37
N HIS A 28 0.89 -23.66 -22.44
CA HIS A 28 0.12 -23.07 -23.54
C HIS A 28 1.02 -22.45 -24.60
N GLU A 29 0.63 -22.59 -25.87
CA GLU A 29 1.38 -22.05 -27.03
C GLU A 29 1.36 -20.52 -27.09
N PHE A 30 0.28 -19.91 -26.61
CA PHE A 30 0.11 -18.46 -26.54
C PHE A 30 -0.24 -18.04 -25.12
N GLY A 31 0.46 -17.01 -24.63
CA GLY A 31 0.27 -16.44 -23.31
C GLY A 31 -0.05 -14.95 -23.38
N VAL A 32 -1.03 -14.51 -22.61
CA VAL A 32 -1.38 -13.09 -22.46
C VAL A 32 -0.91 -12.64 -21.08
N ILE A 33 -0.12 -11.57 -21.05
CA ILE A 33 0.35 -10.93 -19.82
C ILE A 33 -0.15 -9.49 -19.84
N CYS A 34 -0.70 -9.04 -18.72
CA CYS A 34 -1.12 -7.66 -18.54
C CYS A 34 -0.59 -7.18 -17.19
N ASP A 35 -0.05 -5.96 -17.17
CA ASP A 35 0.29 -5.27 -15.94
C ASP A 35 -0.91 -4.39 -15.54
N GLY A 36 -1.44 -4.64 -14.34
CA GLY A 36 -2.50 -3.84 -13.75
C GLY A 36 -1.94 -2.53 -13.23
N LYS A 37 -2.11 -1.44 -13.99
CA LYS A 37 -1.61 -0.11 -13.59
C LYS A 37 -2.07 0.24 -12.18
N GLN A 38 -1.10 0.30 -11.26
CA GLN A 38 -1.31 0.69 -9.85
C GLN A 38 -2.43 -0.10 -9.16
N ALA A 39 -2.36 -1.43 -9.24
CA ALA A 39 -3.39 -2.35 -8.73
C ALA A 39 -3.86 -2.03 -7.29
N PHE A 40 -2.96 -1.71 -6.36
CA PHE A 40 -3.34 -1.33 -4.99
C PHE A 40 -4.15 -0.02 -4.93
N LEU A 41 -3.88 0.94 -5.80
CA LEU A 41 -4.62 2.22 -5.82
C LEU A 41 -6.04 2.07 -6.38
N GLN A 42 -6.35 0.96 -7.07
CA GLN A 42 -7.71 0.65 -7.51
C GLN A 42 -8.60 0.26 -6.32
N LEU A 43 -8.01 -0.30 -5.26
CA LEU A 43 -8.75 -0.75 -4.08
C LEU A 43 -9.11 0.42 -3.18
N ASN A 44 -10.41 0.53 -2.89
CA ASN A 44 -10.96 1.51 -1.96
C ASN A 44 -10.94 0.95 -0.55
N LEU A 45 -10.46 1.76 0.39
CA LEU A 45 -10.59 1.47 1.81
C LEU A 45 -11.99 1.87 2.30
N TYR A 46 -12.59 1.02 3.13
CA TYR A 46 -13.83 1.36 3.82
C TYR A 46 -13.64 2.61 4.68
N LYS A 47 -14.65 3.47 4.75
CA LYS A 47 -14.57 4.74 5.48
C LYS A 47 -14.14 4.58 6.94
N LYS A 48 -14.57 3.49 7.59
CA LYS A 48 -14.20 3.12 8.97
C LYS A 48 -12.70 2.85 9.14
N ASP A 49 -12.04 2.32 8.12
CA ASP A 49 -10.66 1.84 8.22
C ASP A 49 -9.64 2.93 7.83
N ARG A 50 -10.11 4.00 7.17
CA ARG A 50 -9.27 5.15 6.75
C ARG A 50 -8.63 5.90 7.91
N ASP A 51 -9.24 5.83 9.09
CA ASP A 51 -8.75 6.53 10.28
C ASP A 51 -7.53 5.85 10.90
N PHE A 52 -7.31 4.57 10.64
CA PHE A 52 -6.09 3.86 11.05
C PHE A 52 -4.89 4.21 10.16
N ILE A 53 -5.13 4.82 8.99
CA ILE A 53 -4.13 5.06 7.94
C ILE A 53 -3.96 6.57 7.73
N ARG A 54 -3.80 7.30 8.83
CA ARG A 54 -3.56 8.74 8.80
C ARG A 54 -2.08 9.02 8.56
N LEU A 55 -1.80 9.95 7.64
CA LEU A 55 -0.45 10.47 7.41
C LEU A 55 -0.37 11.87 8.00
N MET A 56 0.55 12.07 8.93
CA MET A 56 0.86 13.39 9.46
C MET A 56 1.95 14.03 8.61
N TRP A 57 1.68 15.23 8.09
CA TRP A 57 2.60 15.97 7.26
C TRP A 57 2.95 17.30 7.93
N TYR A 58 4.25 17.51 8.15
CA TYR A 58 4.79 18.75 8.65
C TYR A 58 5.12 19.66 7.47
N LYS A 59 4.68 20.92 7.54
CA LYS A 59 5.09 21.91 6.54
C LYS A 59 6.54 22.29 6.80
N LEU A 60 7.37 22.20 5.76
CA LEU A 60 8.74 22.71 5.82
C LEU A 60 8.70 24.19 5.46
N ASP A 61 9.15 25.04 6.39
CA ASP A 61 9.28 26.47 6.18
C ASP A 61 10.75 26.88 6.39
N PHE A 62 11.09 28.09 5.95
CA PHE A 62 12.44 28.65 6.02
C PHE A 62 12.40 29.95 6.82
N ASP A 63 13.38 30.17 7.68
CA ASP A 63 13.50 31.43 8.41
C ASP A 63 14.20 32.50 7.55
N SER A 64 14.39 33.69 8.11
CA SER A 64 15.07 34.80 7.43
C SER A 64 16.53 34.51 7.05
N CYS A 65 17.12 33.44 7.57
CA CYS A 65 18.48 33.00 7.33
C CYS A 65 18.53 31.76 6.41
N ASP A 66 17.43 31.42 5.74
CA ASP A 66 17.27 30.22 4.89
C ASP A 66 17.50 28.89 5.63
N THR A 67 17.33 28.87 6.95
CA THR A 67 17.40 27.62 7.73
C THR A 67 16.06 26.89 7.72
N PRO A 68 16.04 25.59 7.36
CA PRO A 68 14.79 24.83 7.30
C PRO A 68 14.31 24.47 8.70
N TYR A 69 13.02 24.69 8.96
CA TYR A 69 12.35 24.22 10.16
C TYR A 69 10.99 23.62 9.82
N PHE A 70 10.49 22.75 10.69
CA PHE A 70 9.12 22.23 10.58
C PHE A 70 8.17 23.20 11.27
N ALA A 71 7.15 23.66 10.55
CA ALA A 71 6.09 24.45 11.13
C ALA A 71 5.31 23.62 12.17
N ASP A 72 4.81 24.29 13.20
CA ASP A 72 3.98 23.67 14.26
C ASP A 72 2.62 23.18 13.73
N GLU A 73 2.19 23.67 12.56
CA GLU A 73 0.94 23.23 11.93
C GLU A 73 1.10 21.85 11.27
N ILE A 74 0.40 20.85 11.83
CA ILE A 74 0.38 19.48 11.31
C ILE A 74 -0.83 19.30 10.41
N THR A 75 -0.60 18.99 9.14
CA THR A 75 -1.66 18.58 8.22
C THR A 75 -1.86 17.07 8.30
N VAL A 76 -3.08 16.62 8.57
CA VAL A 76 -3.40 15.18 8.65
C VAL A 76 -4.14 14.74 7.39
N TYR A 77 -3.51 13.88 6.60
CA TYR A 77 -4.11 13.23 5.44
C TYR A 77 -4.71 11.89 5.81
N ARG A 78 -5.80 11.51 5.14
CA ARG A 78 -6.42 10.18 5.25
C ARG A 78 -6.32 9.48 3.90
N VAL A 79 -5.60 8.37 3.87
CA VAL A 79 -5.48 7.60 2.64
C VAL A 79 -6.81 6.90 2.36
N THR A 80 -7.30 7.02 1.13
CA THR A 80 -8.59 6.43 0.71
C THR A 80 -8.43 5.12 -0.06
N ARG A 81 -7.21 4.84 -0.51
CA ARG A 81 -6.82 3.67 -1.31
C ARG A 81 -5.81 2.81 -0.56
N LEU A 82 -5.69 1.54 -0.92
CA LEU A 82 -4.72 0.66 -0.27
C LEU A 82 -3.29 1.17 -0.52
N PRO A 83 -2.54 1.55 0.52
CA PRO A 83 -1.17 2.05 0.35
C PRO A 83 -0.19 0.92 0.08
N PHE A 84 0.95 1.30 -0.50
CA PHE A 84 2.10 0.42 -0.63
C PHE A 84 2.79 0.22 0.74
N GLY A 85 3.33 -0.97 0.96
CA GLY A 85 4.15 -1.25 2.16
C GLY A 85 3.40 -1.78 3.38
N PHE A 86 2.08 -2.03 3.28
CA PHE A 86 1.40 -2.82 4.31
C PHE A 86 1.67 -4.30 4.11
N THR A 87 1.87 -4.99 5.22
CA THR A 87 2.08 -6.44 5.28
C THR A 87 0.92 -7.22 4.66
N CYS A 88 -0.31 -6.70 4.77
CA CYS A 88 -1.51 -7.30 4.19
C CYS A 88 -1.82 -6.86 2.73
N SER A 89 -1.11 -5.88 2.16
CA SER A 89 -1.44 -5.36 0.82
C SER A 89 -1.43 -6.44 -0.28
N PRO A 90 -0.45 -7.37 -0.34
CA PRO A 90 -0.45 -8.43 -1.35
C PRO A 90 -1.66 -9.35 -1.24
N PHE A 91 -2.07 -9.71 -0.03
CA PHE A 91 -3.23 -10.56 0.23
C PHE A 91 -4.53 -9.86 -0.17
N LEU A 92 -4.72 -8.62 0.27
CA LEU A 92 -5.92 -7.82 -0.03
C LEU A 92 -6.11 -7.59 -1.53
N LEU A 93 -5.02 -7.53 -2.30
CA LEU A 93 -5.10 -7.44 -3.75
C LEU A 93 -5.64 -8.73 -4.37
N CYS A 94 -5.13 -9.88 -3.94
CA CYS A 94 -5.55 -11.15 -4.51
C CYS A 94 -6.99 -11.56 -4.11
N ASP A 95 -7.43 -11.29 -2.88
CA ASP A 95 -8.81 -11.60 -2.44
C ASP A 95 -9.87 -10.72 -3.15
N SER A 96 -9.45 -9.56 -3.68
CA SER A 96 -10.35 -8.63 -4.37
C SER A 96 -10.58 -8.92 -5.86
N THR A 97 -9.92 -9.94 -6.42
CA THR A 97 -9.96 -10.29 -7.85
C THR A 97 -10.66 -11.63 -8.06
#